data_AF-A0A2M8C9C8-F1
#
_entry.id   AF-A0A2M8C9C8-F1
#
_cell.length_a   1.000
_cell.length_b   1.000
_cell.length_c   1.000
_cell.angle_alpha   90.00
_cell.angle_beta   90.00
_cell.angle_gamma   90.00
#
_symmetry.space_group_name_H-M   'P 1'
#
loop_
_entity.id
_entity.type
_entity.pdbx_description
1 polymer ?
#
loop_
_entity_poly.entity_id
_entity_poly.type
_entity_poly.pdbx_seq_one_letter_code
_entity_poly.pdbx_strand_id
1 'polypeptide(L)'
;MLVGTAGKQVMLSVNKDPKAEGSRDVLVVPVADEAGLYYYNWVMENTRKVSEATNGEVGYIHVPDMGPEGLNEFVKHFYPQLNKKALIIDDRGNGGGNVSPMLIERLNRELSLYGMTRNFGVSTKPGQMMRGPKVLLLDNYSASDGDLFPYQFKKLKMGT
;
A
#
# COMPACT_ATOMS: atom_id res chain seq x y z
N MET A 1 19.61 -9.51 21.85
CA MET A 1 20.88 -10.18 21.49
C MET A 1 21.51 -9.63 20.20
N LEU A 2 20.98 -8.56 19.57
CA LEU A 2 21.56 -7.92 18.37
C LEU A 2 21.85 -6.41 18.56
N VAL A 3 21.89 -5.94 19.81
CA VAL A 3 22.14 -4.53 20.12
C VAL A 3 23.56 -4.16 19.69
N GLY A 4 23.72 -3.09 18.90
CA GLY A 4 25.02 -2.60 18.43
C GLY A 4 25.59 -3.28 17.17
N THR A 5 24.85 -4.22 16.57
CA THR A 5 25.28 -4.97 15.38
C THR A 5 24.61 -4.53 14.08
N ALA A 6 23.74 -3.49 14.11
CA ALA A 6 23.07 -2.98 12.93
C ALA A 6 24.07 -2.56 11.83
N GLY A 7 23.81 -2.98 10.58
CA GLY A 7 24.66 -2.72 9.42
C GLY A 7 26.00 -3.47 9.41
N LYS A 8 26.27 -4.32 10.41
CA LYS A 8 27.50 -5.12 10.50
C LYS A 8 27.17 -6.58 10.22
N GLN A 9 28.05 -7.24 9.49
CA GLN A 9 27.93 -8.67 9.23
C GLN A 9 28.13 -9.45 10.53
N VAL A 10 27.17 -10.29 10.90
CA VAL A 10 27.25 -11.17 12.07
C VAL A 10 26.90 -12.60 11.66
N MET A 11 27.55 -13.57 12.31
CA MET A 11 27.22 -14.98 12.16
C MET A 11 26.25 -15.39 13.27
N LEU A 12 25.11 -15.96 12.86
CA LEU A 12 24.10 -16.50 13.76
C LEU A 12 24.06 -18.02 13.61
N SER A 13 24.23 -18.74 14.72
CA SER A 13 23.94 -20.17 14.77
C SER A 13 22.45 -20.35 15.08
N VAL A 14 21.69 -20.86 14.12
CA VAL A 14 20.24 -21.04 14.24
C VAL A 14 19.85 -22.51 14.18
N ASN A 15 18.85 -22.91 14.95
CA ASN A 15 18.30 -24.26 14.96
C ASN A 15 16.78 -24.19 15.22
N LYS A 16 16.05 -25.19 14.73
CA LYS A 16 14.61 -25.37 15.00
C LYS A 16 14.35 -25.74 16.47
N ASP A 17 15.30 -26.44 17.08
CA ASP A 17 15.25 -26.90 18.47
C ASP A 17 16.32 -26.14 19.29
N PRO A 18 16.12 -25.89 20.59
CA PRO A 18 17.09 -25.19 21.45
C PRO A 18 18.29 -26.08 21.83
N LYS A 19 18.97 -26.64 20.83
CA LYS A 19 20.16 -27.49 20.96
C LYS A 19 21.19 -27.15 19.89
N ALA A 20 22.46 -27.43 20.15
CA ALA A 20 23.54 -27.19 19.19
C ALA A 20 23.52 -28.20 18.03
N GLU A 21 23.12 -29.44 18.28
CA GLU A 21 23.15 -30.49 17.27
C GLU A 21 22.12 -30.25 16.17
N GLY A 22 22.58 -30.22 14.92
CA GLY A 22 21.77 -29.86 13.75
C GLY A 22 21.59 -28.35 13.55
N SER A 23 22.33 -27.49 14.27
CA SER A 23 22.35 -26.06 13.99
C SER A 23 23.02 -25.79 12.64
N ARG A 24 22.68 -24.63 12.06
CA ARG A 24 23.38 -24.08 10.90
C ARG A 24 23.83 -22.66 11.19
N ASP A 25 25.01 -22.33 10.69
CA ASP A 25 25.51 -20.96 10.74
C ASP A 25 24.99 -20.16 9.54
N VAL A 26 24.46 -18.99 9.82
CA VAL A 26 23.93 -18.06 8.82
C VAL A 26 24.57 -16.70 9.02
N LEU A 27 25.11 -16.19 7.93
CA LEU A 27 25.67 -14.86 7.87
C LEU A 27 24.57 -13.86 7.55
N VAL A 28 24.36 -12.87 8.41
CA VAL A 28 23.31 -11.85 8.23
C VAL A 28 23.88 -10.46 8.44
N VAL A 29 23.19 -9.45 7.88
CA VAL A 29 23.40 -8.04 8.19
C VAL A 29 22.13 -7.55 8.89
N PRO A 30 22.14 -7.37 10.22
CA PRO A 30 20.97 -6.92 10.96
C PRO A 30 20.58 -5.49 10.55
N VAL A 31 19.27 -5.25 10.44
CA VAL A 31 18.71 -3.91 10.24
C VAL A 31 18.68 -3.14 11.56
N ALA A 32 18.69 -1.81 11.49
CA ALA A 32 18.60 -0.96 12.68
C ALA A 32 17.17 -0.92 13.25
N ASP A 33 16.17 -1.07 12.39
CA ASP A 33 14.76 -1.03 12.70
C ASP A 33 13.99 -2.01 11.81
N GLU A 34 13.05 -2.74 12.40
CA GLU A 34 12.22 -3.73 11.72
C GLU A 34 10.83 -3.18 11.37
N ALA A 35 10.46 -1.96 11.82
CA ALA A 35 9.11 -1.43 11.65
C ALA A 35 8.67 -1.42 10.17
N GLY A 36 9.57 -1.04 9.26
CA GLY A 36 9.31 -1.09 7.81
C GLY A 36 9.04 -2.51 7.27
N LEU A 37 9.70 -3.54 7.84
CA LEU A 37 9.47 -4.94 7.46
C LEU A 37 8.12 -5.44 7.97
N TYR A 38 7.75 -5.11 9.21
CA TYR A 38 6.43 -5.40 9.76
C TYR A 38 5.32 -4.71 8.97
N TYR A 39 5.51 -3.43 8.65
CA TYR A 39 4.59 -2.66 7.82
C TYR A 39 4.39 -3.32 6.45
N TYR A 40 5.49 -3.62 5.74
CA TYR A 40 5.43 -4.30 4.45
C TYR A 40 4.67 -5.62 4.53
N ASN A 41 5.00 -6.47 5.52
CA ASN A 41 4.32 -7.75 5.70
C ASN A 41 2.81 -7.57 5.97
N TRP A 42 2.43 -6.58 6.78
CA TRP A 42 1.04 -6.26 7.06
C TRP A 42 0.28 -5.80 5.80
N VAL A 43 0.86 -4.90 4.99
CA VAL A 43 0.25 -4.46 3.72
C VAL A 43 0.10 -5.62 2.75
N MET A 44 1.12 -6.45 2.59
CA MET A 44 1.10 -7.59 1.67
C MET A 44 0.09 -8.65 2.11
N GLU A 45 -0.03 -8.91 3.42
CA GLU A 45 -0.99 -9.84 3.95
C GLU A 45 -2.44 -9.36 3.76
N ASN A 46 -2.72 -8.07 3.95
CA ASN A 46 -4.04 -7.51 3.65
C ASN A 46 -4.35 -7.51 2.14
N THR A 47 -3.36 -7.22 1.30
CA THR A 47 -3.48 -7.35 -0.15
C THR A 47 -3.85 -8.78 -0.55
N ARG A 48 -3.17 -9.78 0.04
CA ARG A 48 -3.44 -11.20 -0.17
C ARG A 48 -4.86 -11.58 0.27
N LYS A 49 -5.27 -11.17 1.48
CA LYS A 49 -6.62 -11.41 2.01
C LYS A 49 -7.71 -10.87 1.10
N VAL A 50 -7.59 -9.62 0.65
CA VAL A 50 -8.56 -9.00 -0.27
C VAL A 50 -8.58 -9.73 -1.61
N SER A 51 -7.41 -10.06 -2.16
CA SER A 51 -7.31 -10.81 -3.41
C SER A 51 -7.97 -12.18 -3.30
N GLU A 52 -7.71 -12.95 -2.24
CA GLU A 52 -8.31 -14.28 -2.03
C GLU A 52 -9.82 -14.20 -1.84
N ALA A 53 -10.29 -13.26 -1.01
CA ALA A 53 -11.72 -13.07 -0.75
C ALA A 53 -12.51 -12.61 -1.98
N THR A 54 -11.83 -12.02 -2.97
CA THR A 54 -12.47 -11.42 -4.15
C THR A 54 -12.06 -12.08 -5.46
N ASN A 55 -11.42 -13.26 -5.41
CA ASN A 55 -10.87 -13.95 -6.58
C ASN A 55 -9.98 -13.05 -7.46
N GLY A 56 -9.24 -12.14 -6.83
CA GLY A 56 -8.34 -11.19 -7.47
C GLY A 56 -9.04 -10.02 -8.16
N GLU A 57 -10.35 -9.83 -7.98
CA GLU A 57 -11.12 -8.79 -8.65
C GLU A 57 -11.05 -7.43 -7.97
N VAL A 58 -10.77 -7.37 -6.66
CA VAL A 58 -10.66 -6.12 -5.90
C VAL A 58 -9.21 -5.85 -5.54
N GLY A 59 -8.77 -4.62 -5.77
CA GLY A 59 -7.46 -4.14 -5.35
C GLY A 59 -7.47 -3.62 -3.92
N TYR A 60 -6.31 -3.64 -3.28
CA TYR A 60 -6.08 -3.05 -1.96
C TYR A 60 -4.81 -2.21 -1.99
N ILE A 61 -4.86 -1.04 -1.38
CA ILE A 61 -3.70 -0.20 -1.09
C ILE A 61 -3.81 0.34 0.34
N HIS A 62 -2.67 0.65 0.93
CA HIS A 62 -2.61 1.37 2.19
C HIS A 62 -1.77 2.64 2.03
N VAL A 63 -2.19 3.72 2.70
CA VAL A 63 -1.51 5.02 2.70
C VAL A 63 -1.08 5.34 4.14
N PRO A 64 0.19 5.14 4.51
CA PRO A 64 0.64 5.19 5.90
C PRO A 64 0.74 6.60 6.50
N ASP A 65 0.94 7.60 5.65
CA ASP A 65 0.92 9.02 6.01
C ASP A 65 0.56 9.87 4.78
N MET A 66 0.44 11.18 4.95
CA MET A 66 0.29 12.13 3.83
C MET A 66 1.61 12.87 3.54
N GLY A 67 2.74 12.23 3.79
CA GLY A 67 4.07 12.72 3.46
C GLY A 67 4.62 12.14 2.15
N PRO A 68 5.91 12.36 1.85
CA PRO A 68 6.56 11.78 0.68
C PRO A 68 6.53 10.25 0.66
N GLU A 69 6.69 9.60 1.81
CA GLU A 69 6.69 8.14 1.88
C GLU A 69 5.29 7.55 1.67
N GLY A 70 4.25 8.16 2.23
CA GLY A 70 2.88 7.78 1.94
C GLY A 70 2.51 7.97 0.46
N LEU A 71 2.99 9.06 -0.16
CA LEU A 71 2.83 9.25 -1.60
C LEU A 71 3.57 8.18 -2.42
N ASN A 72 4.77 7.78 -2.00
CA ASN A 72 5.53 6.70 -2.63
C ASN A 72 4.76 5.36 -2.54
N GLU A 73 4.25 5.02 -1.36
CA GLU A 73 3.46 3.81 -1.13
C GLU A 73 2.16 3.82 -1.94
N PHE A 74 1.46 4.97 -2.01
CA PHE A 74 0.30 5.14 -2.88
C PHE A 74 0.66 4.85 -4.34
N VAL A 75 1.69 5.49 -4.90
CA VAL A 75 2.09 5.29 -6.30
C VAL A 75 2.50 3.84 -6.58
N LYS A 76 3.33 3.28 -5.71
CA LYS A 76 3.84 1.90 -5.81
C LYS A 76 2.71 0.88 -5.86
N HIS A 77 1.68 1.06 -5.04
CA HIS A 77 0.60 0.09 -4.91
C HIS A 77 -0.64 0.41 -5.76
N PHE A 78 -0.88 1.67 -6.16
CA PHE A 78 -2.07 2.07 -6.92
C PHE A 78 -2.05 1.60 -8.38
N TYR A 79 -0.95 1.86 -9.12
CA TYR A 79 -0.89 1.55 -10.56
C TYR A 79 -1.08 0.07 -10.91
N PRO A 80 -0.53 -0.88 -10.12
CA PRO A 80 -0.81 -2.30 -10.34
C PRO A 80 -2.29 -2.70 -10.19
N GLN A 81 -3.13 -1.88 -9.54
CA GLN A 81 -4.55 -2.21 -9.30
C GLN A 81 -5.51 -1.68 -10.38
N LEU A 82 -5.02 -0.98 -11.41
CA LEU A 82 -5.90 -0.32 -12.38
C LEU A 82 -6.73 -1.27 -13.25
N ASN A 83 -6.37 -2.56 -13.29
CA ASN A 83 -7.14 -3.60 -13.97
C ASN A 83 -8.20 -4.27 -13.06
N LYS A 84 -8.27 -3.88 -11.78
CA LYS A 84 -9.23 -4.41 -10.81
C LYS A 84 -10.62 -3.81 -11.01
N LYS A 85 -11.65 -4.55 -10.62
CA LYS A 85 -13.05 -4.12 -10.69
C LYS A 85 -13.41 -3.11 -9.61
N ALA A 86 -12.73 -3.12 -8.46
CA ALA A 86 -12.92 -2.18 -7.36
C ALA A 86 -11.60 -1.95 -6.61
N LEU A 87 -11.55 -0.94 -5.74
CA LEU A 87 -10.36 -0.61 -4.95
C LEU A 87 -10.73 -0.31 -3.49
N ILE A 88 -10.06 -0.96 -2.55
CA ILE A 88 -10.05 -0.59 -1.14
C ILE A 88 -8.82 0.28 -0.89
N ILE A 89 -9.04 1.45 -0.30
CA ILE A 89 -8.01 2.41 0.10
C ILE A 89 -8.02 2.45 1.61
N ASP A 90 -6.95 1.97 2.23
CA ASP A 90 -6.82 1.91 3.68
C ASP A 90 -5.97 3.08 4.19
N ASP A 91 -6.61 3.99 4.91
CA ASP A 91 -6.03 5.21 5.49
C ASP A 91 -5.95 5.12 7.03
N ARG A 92 -6.16 3.92 7.59
CA ARG A 92 -6.08 3.68 9.03
C ARG A 92 -4.67 3.90 9.55
N GLY A 93 -4.53 4.58 10.69
CA GLY A 93 -3.22 4.93 11.24
C GLY A 93 -2.46 6.01 10.49
N ASN A 94 -3.09 6.70 9.53
CA ASN A 94 -2.45 7.76 8.76
C ASN A 94 -2.22 9.02 9.59
N GLY A 95 -0.96 9.31 9.92
CA GLY A 95 -0.59 10.44 10.78
C GLY A 95 -0.70 11.84 10.15
N GLY A 96 -1.09 11.94 8.88
CA GLY A 96 -1.21 13.21 8.16
C GLY A 96 0.06 13.67 7.45
N GLY A 97 0.07 14.93 7.04
CA GLY A 97 1.05 15.48 6.09
C GLY A 97 0.42 16.58 5.23
N ASN A 98 0.61 16.53 3.91
CA ASN A 98 0.07 17.53 2.99
C ASN A 98 -0.15 17.07 1.53
N VAL A 99 -0.02 15.77 1.24
CA VAL A 99 -0.15 15.24 -0.14
C VAL A 99 -1.56 14.75 -0.48
N SER A 100 -2.54 14.85 0.43
CA SER A 100 -3.92 14.43 0.16
C SER A 100 -4.53 15.02 -1.12
N PRO A 101 -4.26 16.29 -1.53
CA PRO A 101 -4.80 16.83 -2.77
C PRO A 101 -4.32 16.05 -4.01
N MET A 102 -3.11 15.50 -3.99
CA MET A 102 -2.56 14.72 -5.10
C MET A 102 -3.26 13.37 -5.24
N LEU A 103 -3.56 12.71 -4.11
CA LEU A 103 -4.33 11.46 -4.08
C LEU A 103 -5.75 11.70 -4.58
N ILE A 104 -6.40 12.76 -4.08
CA ILE A 104 -7.75 13.15 -4.51
C ILE A 104 -7.79 13.42 -6.02
N GLU A 105 -6.84 14.19 -6.57
CA GLU A 105 -6.77 14.45 -8.01
C GLU A 105 -6.67 13.15 -8.82
N ARG A 106 -5.84 12.20 -8.37
CA ARG A 106 -5.65 10.93 -9.09
C ARG A 106 -6.89 10.02 -9.04
N LEU A 107 -7.53 9.96 -7.88
CA LEU A 107 -8.68 9.09 -7.61
C LEU A 107 -9.99 9.66 -8.18
N ASN A 108 -10.10 10.99 -8.34
CA ASN A 108 -11.29 11.67 -8.83
C ASN A 108 -11.31 11.85 -10.36
N ARG A 109 -10.45 11.12 -11.09
CA ARG A 109 -10.43 11.18 -12.55
C ARG A 109 -11.67 10.55 -13.14
N GLU A 110 -12.43 11.33 -13.88
CA GLU A 110 -13.58 10.86 -14.64
C GLU A 110 -13.19 10.48 -16.07
N LEU A 111 -13.77 9.39 -16.55
CA LEU A 111 -13.63 8.99 -17.95
C LEU A 111 -14.39 9.97 -18.84
N SER A 112 -13.67 10.66 -19.73
CA SER A 112 -14.30 11.55 -20.71
C SER A 112 -14.33 10.95 -22.11
N LEU A 113 -13.28 10.23 -22.52
CA LEU A 113 -13.19 9.65 -23.87
C LEU A 113 -12.55 8.27 -23.87
N TYR A 114 -13.02 7.43 -24.78
CA TYR A 114 -12.31 6.22 -25.19
C TYR A 114 -11.50 6.49 -26.46
N GLY A 115 -10.25 6.02 -26.46
CA GLY A 115 -9.40 5.99 -27.64
C GLY A 115 -9.26 4.56 -28.15
N MET A 116 -9.43 4.37 -29.46
CA MET A 116 -9.21 3.08 -30.12
C MET A 116 -8.18 3.24 -31.22
N THR A 117 -7.13 2.44 -31.15
CA THR A 117 -6.07 2.39 -32.17
C THR A 117 -6.12 1.03 -32.84
N ARG A 118 -6.00 1.00 -34.16
CA ARG A 118 -5.95 -0.25 -34.94
C ARG A 118 -4.88 -1.18 -34.36
N ASN A 119 -5.25 -2.42 -34.06
CA ASN A 119 -4.39 -3.47 -33.47
C ASN A 119 -3.94 -3.24 -32.01
N PHE A 120 -4.53 -2.28 -31.28
CA PHE A 120 -4.28 -2.08 -29.85
C PHE A 120 -5.58 -2.19 -29.05
N GLY A 121 -5.43 -2.37 -27.73
CA GLY A 121 -6.55 -2.31 -26.79
C GLY A 121 -7.18 -0.92 -26.69
N VAL A 122 -8.35 -0.86 -26.05
CA VAL A 122 -9.04 0.39 -25.75
C VAL A 122 -8.25 1.17 -24.69
N SER A 123 -8.05 2.47 -24.94
CA SER A 123 -7.46 3.42 -24.01
C SER A 123 -8.50 4.40 -23.48
N THR A 124 -8.20 5.05 -22.35
CA THR A 124 -9.05 6.10 -21.78
C THR A 124 -8.33 7.44 -21.79
N LYS A 125 -9.10 8.53 -21.90
CA LYS A 125 -8.61 9.88 -21.61
C LYS A 125 -9.48 10.47 -20.48
N PRO A 126 -8.87 10.96 -19.38
CA PRO A 126 -7.46 10.74 -19.01
C PRO A 126 -7.13 9.24 -18.86
N GLY A 127 -5.86 8.89 -19.05
CA GLY A 127 -5.37 7.54 -18.83
C GLY A 127 -5.15 7.24 -17.34
N GLN A 128 -4.86 5.97 -17.04
CA GLN A 128 -4.37 5.52 -15.73
C GLN A 128 -5.33 5.84 -14.56
N MET A 129 -6.60 5.47 -14.73
CA MET A 129 -7.69 5.76 -13.80
C MET A 129 -8.29 4.49 -13.18
N MET A 130 -8.68 4.58 -11.91
CA MET A 130 -9.46 3.55 -11.24
C MET A 130 -10.95 3.75 -11.55
N ARG A 131 -11.52 2.94 -12.45
CA ARG A 131 -12.91 3.11 -12.95
C ARG A 131 -13.97 2.49 -12.05
N GLY A 132 -13.59 1.52 -11.23
CA GLY A 132 -14.49 0.80 -10.35
C GLY A 132 -14.92 1.58 -9.10
N PRO A 133 -15.89 1.04 -8.33
CA PRO A 133 -16.20 1.53 -7.00
C PRO A 133 -14.96 1.51 -6.11
N LYS A 134 -14.94 2.46 -5.19
CA LYS A 134 -13.85 2.67 -4.24
C LYS A 134 -14.43 2.66 -2.84
N VAL A 135 -13.73 2.03 -1.91
CA VAL A 135 -14.05 2.04 -0.48
C VAL A 135 -12.86 2.61 0.26
N LEU A 136 -13.10 3.55 1.17
CA LEU A 136 -12.06 4.14 2.00
C LEU A 136 -12.24 3.72 3.46
N LEU A 137 -11.16 3.20 4.06
CA LEU A 137 -11.11 2.84 5.49
C LEU A 137 -10.36 3.91 6.26
N LEU A 138 -10.89 4.31 7.41
CA LEU A 138 -10.25 5.23 8.36
C LEU A 138 -10.49 4.73 9.78
N ASP A 139 -9.68 5.19 10.73
CA ASP A 139 -9.86 4.91 12.15
C ASP A 139 -9.50 6.12 13.03
N ASN A 140 -9.54 5.95 14.36
CA ASN A 140 -9.23 7.02 15.31
C ASN A 140 -7.73 7.41 15.35
N TYR A 141 -6.88 6.76 14.55
CA TYR A 141 -5.46 7.06 14.43
C TYR A 141 -5.14 7.80 13.13
N SER A 142 -6.10 7.92 12.20
CA SER A 142 -6.03 8.88 11.10
C SER A 142 -6.10 10.31 11.68
N ALA A 143 -5.20 11.19 11.25
CA ALA A 143 -5.08 12.53 11.83
C ALA A 143 -4.63 13.60 10.80
N SER A 144 -5.04 14.86 11.01
CA SER A 144 -4.59 16.02 10.22
C SER A 144 -4.95 15.88 8.74
N ASP A 145 -4.00 15.91 7.80
CA ASP A 145 -4.29 15.65 6.38
C ASP A 145 -4.82 14.22 6.13
N GLY A 146 -4.57 13.29 7.05
CA GLY A 146 -5.19 11.97 7.12
C GLY A 146 -6.67 12.00 7.52
N ASP A 147 -7.18 13.07 8.15
CA ASP A 147 -8.64 13.29 8.30
C ASP A 147 -9.22 14.05 7.09
N LEU A 148 -8.44 14.96 6.52
CA LEU A 148 -8.85 15.75 5.35
C LEU A 148 -9.07 14.87 4.12
N PHE A 149 -8.29 13.81 3.94
CA PHE A 149 -8.43 12.89 2.81
C PHE A 149 -9.76 12.11 2.82
N PRO A 150 -10.14 11.36 3.87
CA PRO A 150 -11.45 10.75 4.01
C PRO A 150 -12.59 11.76 3.88
N TYR A 151 -12.46 12.95 4.47
CA TYR A 151 -13.46 14.02 4.36
C TYR A 151 -13.67 14.44 2.90
N GLN A 152 -12.59 14.71 2.16
CA GLN A 152 -12.64 15.08 0.74
C GLN A 152 -13.22 13.94 -0.10
N PHE A 153 -12.81 12.70 0.13
CA PHE A 153 -13.30 11.51 -0.57
C PHE A 153 -14.82 11.38 -0.44
N LYS A 154 -15.35 11.56 0.78
CA LYS A 154 -16.79 11.57 1.05
C LYS A 154 -17.48 12.79 0.43
N LYS A 155 -16.91 13.98 0.57
CA LYS A 155 -17.47 15.24 0.06
C LYS A 155 -17.64 15.22 -1.46
N LEU A 156 -16.68 14.63 -2.17
CA LEU A 156 -16.64 14.49 -3.63
C LEU A 156 -17.40 13.26 -4.13
N LYS A 157 -18.00 12.46 -3.24
CA LYS A 157 -18.79 11.25 -3.59
C LYS A 157 -17.99 10.23 -4.42
N MET A 158 -16.71 10.06 -4.10
CA MET A 158 -15.79 9.21 -4.85
C MET A 158 -15.99 7.71 -4.58
N GLY A 159 -16.72 7.38 -3.52
CA GLY A 159 -16.96 6.03 -3.06
C GLY A 159 -17.70 6.00 -1.74
N THR A 160 -17.56 4.89 -1.02
CA THR A 160 -18.09 4.71 0.35
C THR A 160 -16.97 4.82 1.37
#